data_AF-A0A7V8YIM5-F1
#
_entry.id   AF-A0A7V8YIM5-F1
#
_cell.length_a   1.000
_cell.length_b   1.000
_cell.length_c   1.000
_cell.angle_alpha   90.00
_cell.angle_beta   90.00
_cell.angle_gamma   90.00
#
_symmetry.space_group_name_H-M   'P 1'
#
loop_
_entity.id
_entity.type
_entity.pdbx_description
1 polymer ?
#
loop_
_entity_poly.entity_id
_entity_poly.type
_entity_poly.pdbx_seq_one_letter_code
_entity_poly.pdbx_strand_id
1 'polypeptide(L)' 'PPTAVVRAWARTNGLIVADRGKLRPEVWDAWRGAHER' A
#
# COMPACT_ATOMS: atom_id res chain seq x y z
N PRO A 1 -8.83 1.94 5.11
CA PRO A 1 -7.62 2.03 5.98
C PRO A 1 -6.82 3.33 5.74
N PRO A 2 -6.13 3.88 6.75
CA PRO A 2 -5.25 5.03 6.58
C PRO A 2 -4.10 4.73 5.60
N THR A 3 -3.71 5.72 4.80
CA THR A 3 -2.59 5.58 3.84
C THR A 3 -1.27 5.20 4.50
N ALA A 4 -1.06 5.57 5.77
CA ALA A 4 0.11 5.16 6.55
C ALA A 4 0.19 3.64 6.75
N VAL A 5 -0.93 2.98 7.03
CA VAL A 5 -1.01 1.53 7.23
C VAL A 5 -0.70 0.80 5.93
N VAL A 6 -1.34 1.23 4.83
CA VAL A 6 -1.11 0.64 3.51
C VAL A 6 0.34 0.84 3.06
N ARG A 7 0.95 1.99 3.36
CA ARG A 7 2.37 2.27 3.06
C ARG A 7 3.30 1.37 3.86
N ALA A 8 3.04 1.16 5.15
CA ALA A 8 3.83 0.27 5.99
C ALA A 8 3.76 -1.17 5.46
N TRP A 9 2.55 -1.64 5.16
CA TRP A 9 2.34 -2.95 4.53
C TRP A 9 3.09 -3.06 3.20
N ALA A 10 2.98 -2.06 2.33
CA ALA A 10 3.62 -2.06 1.03
C ALA A 10 5.14 -2.17 1.13
N ARG A 11 5.78 -1.45 2.06
CA ARG A 11 7.23 -1.56 2.32
C ARG A 11 7.63 -2.95 2.80
N THR A 12 6.87 -3.54 3.71
CA THR A 12 7.12 -4.92 4.19
C THR A 12 6.96 -5.96 3.08
N ASN A 13 6.11 -5.70 2.09
CA ASN A 13 5.90 -6.56 0.92
C ASN A 13 6.85 -6.24 -0.26
N GLY A 14 7.85 -5.38 -0.06
CA GLY A 14 8.83 -5.03 -1.09
C GLY A 14 8.30 -4.12 -2.20
N LEU A 15 7.13 -3.51 -2.03
CA LEU A 15 6.57 -2.57 -3.01
C LEU A 15 7.23 -1.18 -2.85
N ILE A 16 7.64 -0.60 -3.99
CA ILE A 16 8.20 0.75 -4.01
C ILE A 16 7.07 1.76 -3.78
N VAL A 17 7.15 2.46 -2.66
CA VAL A 17 6.22 3.53 -2.30
C VAL A 17 7.01 4.80 -1.98
N ALA A 18 6.49 5.95 -2.41
CA ALA A 18 7.04 7.24 -1.99
C ALA A 18 6.95 7.37 -0.45
N ASP A 19 7.77 8.24 0.15
CA ASP A 19 7.71 8.48 1.61
C ASP A 19 6.55 9.40 2.01
N ARG A 20 6.10 10.25 1.09
CA ARG A 20 4.98 11.19 1.30
C ARG A 20 4.00 11.15 0.14
N GLY A 21 2.88 11.86 0.28
CA GLY A 21 1.86 11.97 -0.76
C GLY A 21 0.96 10.74 -0.90
N LYS A 22 0.17 10.75 -1.97
CA LYS A 22 -0.81 9.70 -2.30
C LYS A 22 -0.08 8.44 -2.77
N LEU A 23 -0.61 7.27 -2.39
CA LEU A 23 -0.12 5.99 -2.90
C LEU A 23 -0.56 5.81 -4.35
N ARG A 24 0.28 5.12 -5.14
CA ARG A 24 -0.06 4.76 -6.52
C ARG A 24 -1.25 3.78 -6.51
N PRO A 25 -2.16 3.82 -7.51
CA PRO A 25 -3.31 2.92 -7.59
C PRO A 25 -2.94 1.44 -7.45
N GLU A 26 -1.79 1.03 -8.00
CA GLU A 26 -1.33 -0.36 -7.99
C GLU A 26 -1.02 -0.87 -6.57
N VAL A 27 -0.59 0.02 -5.67
CA VAL A 27 -0.36 -0.32 -4.25
C VAL A 27 -1.69 -0.61 -3.55
N TRP A 28 -2.72 0.16 -3.89
CA TRP A 28 -4.06 -0.04 -3.36
C TRP A 28 -4.69 -1.34 -3.87
N ASP A 29 -4.52 -1.67 -5.14
CA ASP A 29 -4.99 -2.93 -5.71
C ASP A 29 -4.31 -4.14 -5.04
N ALA A 30 -2.99 -4.08 -4.86
CA ALA A 30 -2.25 -5.12 -4.16
C ALA A 30 -2.73 -5.27 -2.70
N TRP A 31 -2.93 -4.15 -1.98
CA TRP A 31 -3.40 -4.17 -0.60
C TRP A 31 -4.80 -4.78 -0.49
N ARG A 32 -5.74 -4.36 -1.35
CA ARG A 32 -7.09 -4.91 -1.38
C ARG A 32 -7.10 -6.40 -1.69
N GLY A 33 -6.33 -6.83 -2.71
CA GLY A 33 -6.22 -8.26 -3.04
C GLY A 33 -5.69 -9.12 -1.89
N ALA A 34 -4.87 -8.56 -1.00
CA ALA A 34 -4.33 -9.26 0.17
C ALA A 34 -5.25 -9.27 1.41
N HIS A 35 -6.21 -8.33 1.53
CA HIS A 35 -6.99 -8.13 2.76
C HIS A 35 -8.52 -8.20 2.57
N GLU A 36 -9.01 -8.08 1.34
CA GLU A 36 -10.44 -8.07 1.02
C GLU A 36 -10.89 -9.40 0.39
N ARG A 37 -10.17 -10.49 0.68
CA ARG A 37 -10.59 -11.86 0.38
C ARG A 37 -11.28 -12.49 1.57
#